data_AF-A0A9D1L9N1-F1
#
_entry.id   AF-A0A9D1L9N1-F1
#
_cell.length_a   1.000
_cell.length_b   1.000
_cell.length_c   1.000
_cell.angle_alpha   90.00
_cell.angle_beta   90.00
_cell.angle_gamma   90.00
#
_symmetry.space_group_name_H-M   'P 1'
#
loop_
_entity.id
_entity.type
_entity.pdbx_description
1 polymer ?
#
loop_
_entity_poly.entity_id
_entity_poly.type
_entity_poly.pdbx_seq_one_letter_code
_entity_poly.pdbx_strand_id
1 'polypeptide(L)'
;MVFTLAACGNSDTVAQDAEPPEQTGEASGGETSAVDGEQNGSTGRLIAVQFEENTVVYQLNDGTAADSLFAQLPFTVEIEDYSTNEKIFYPPCELDTSDSPLATEGAGTLAYYEPWGDVVFFYGGYNENPYLYQTVSR
;
A
#
# COMPACT_ATOMS: atom_id res chain seq x y z
N MET A 1 -14.64 15.62 -0.24
CA MET A 1 -14.20 14.85 -1.44
C MET A 1 -14.13 13.38 -1.03
N VAL A 2 -14.31 12.42 -1.93
CA VAL A 2 -14.33 10.99 -1.56
C VAL A 2 -13.24 10.25 -2.32
N PHE A 3 -12.43 9.47 -1.61
CA PHE A 3 -11.40 8.61 -2.19
C PHE A 3 -11.79 7.14 -2.04
N THR A 4 -11.52 6.35 -3.08
CA THR A 4 -11.58 4.89 -3.02
C THR A 4 -10.18 4.33 -3.14
N LEU A 5 -9.76 3.55 -2.14
CA LEU A 5 -8.46 2.89 -2.11
C LEU A 5 -8.66 1.40 -2.39
N ALA A 6 -7.85 0.83 -3.28
CA ALA A 6 -7.87 -0.59 -3.63
C ALA A 6 -6.48 -1.11 -3.96
N ALA A 7 -6.22 -2.39 -3.70
CA ALA A 7 -5.01 -3.05 -4.18
C ALA A 7 -5.01 -3.16 -5.70
N CYS A 8 -3.88 -2.90 -6.36
CA CYS A 8 -3.73 -3.19 -7.77
C CYS A 8 -3.56 -4.70 -7.94
N GLY A 9 -4.62 -5.39 -8.36
CA GLY A 9 -4.50 -6.77 -8.83
C GLY A 9 -3.77 -6.79 -10.16
N ASN A 10 -2.73 -7.63 -10.29
CA ASN A 10 -2.25 -8.07 -11.60
C ASN A 10 -3.41 -8.75 -12.33
N SER A 11 -4.14 -7.95 -13.08
CA SER A 11 -5.18 -8.43 -13.98
C SER A 11 -4.48 -8.89 -15.25
N ASP A 12 -3.84 -10.07 -15.19
CA ASP A 12 -3.76 -10.89 -16.39
C ASP A 12 -5.20 -11.19 -16.78
N THR A 13 -5.64 -10.51 -17.82
CA THR A 13 -6.99 -10.62 -18.35
C THR A 13 -7.25 -12.06 -18.77
N VAL A 14 -8.17 -12.76 -18.10
CA VAL A 14 -9.08 -13.71 -18.77
C VAL A 14 -10.42 -13.69 -18.05
N ALA A 15 -11.43 -13.12 -18.71
CA ALA A 15 -12.82 -13.47 -18.48
C ALA A 15 -13.07 -14.84 -19.12
N GLN A 16 -13.51 -15.85 -18.36
CA GLN A 16 -14.53 -16.83 -18.75
C GLN A 16 -14.80 -17.88 -17.64
N ASP A 17 -16.05 -17.87 -17.18
CA ASP A 17 -16.96 -18.96 -16.79
C ASP A 17 -16.45 -20.41 -16.56
N ALA A 18 -16.95 -21.00 -15.46
CA ALA A 18 -17.22 -22.43 -15.18
C ALA A 18 -16.13 -23.37 -14.59
N GLU A 19 -16.63 -24.22 -13.69
CA GLU A 19 -16.03 -25.18 -12.74
C GLU A 19 -15.39 -26.50 -13.32
N PRO A 20 -14.72 -27.36 -12.50
CA PRO A 20 -13.61 -28.28 -12.87
C PRO A 20 -14.05 -29.76 -13.07
N PRO A 21 -13.17 -30.78 -13.36
CA PRO A 21 -12.34 -31.46 -12.33
C PRO A 21 -10.99 -32.16 -12.77
N GLU A 22 -10.16 -32.52 -11.76
CA GLU A 22 -9.29 -33.74 -11.55
C GLU A 22 -8.13 -34.11 -12.54
N GLN A 23 -6.99 -34.78 -12.24
CA GLN A 23 -6.18 -35.21 -11.06
C GLN A 23 -4.86 -35.91 -11.60
N THR A 24 -3.83 -36.11 -10.75
CA THR A 24 -2.63 -37.02 -10.86
C THR A 24 -1.41 -36.52 -11.69
N GLY A 25 -0.12 -36.72 -11.34
CA GLY A 25 0.58 -37.57 -10.36
C GLY A 25 2.08 -37.16 -10.18
N GLU A 26 2.91 -38.08 -9.70
CA GLU A 26 3.97 -37.90 -8.69
C GLU A 26 5.44 -37.66 -9.15
N ALA A 27 6.21 -37.01 -8.24
CA ALA A 27 7.59 -37.25 -7.75
C ALA A 27 8.87 -37.20 -8.63
N SER A 28 9.84 -36.42 -8.12
CA SER A 28 11.21 -36.83 -7.69
C SER A 28 12.42 -36.14 -8.35
N GLY A 29 13.21 -35.44 -7.51
CA GLY A 29 14.68 -35.60 -7.44
C GLY A 29 15.59 -34.53 -8.07
N GLY A 30 16.48 -33.95 -7.25
CA GLY A 30 17.85 -33.61 -7.70
C GLY A 30 18.39 -32.20 -7.45
N GLU A 31 18.89 -31.99 -6.24
CA GLU A 31 19.96 -31.08 -5.78
C GLU A 31 21.00 -30.52 -6.81
N THR A 32 21.20 -29.18 -6.86
CA THR A 32 22.35 -28.43 -6.29
C THR A 32 22.71 -27.11 -7.01
N SER A 33 23.04 -26.11 -6.18
CA SER A 33 24.10 -25.09 -6.32
C SER A 33 23.94 -23.88 -7.25
N ALA A 34 23.46 -22.80 -6.63
CA ALA A 34 24.14 -21.50 -6.38
C ALA A 34 24.60 -20.59 -7.54
N VAL A 35 24.42 -19.27 -7.28
CA VAL A 35 24.68 -18.04 -8.08
C VAL A 35 23.41 -17.57 -8.79
N ASP A 36 22.81 -16.41 -8.52
CA ASP A 36 23.38 -15.08 -8.21
C ASP A 36 22.31 -14.20 -7.54
N GLY A 37 22.77 -13.23 -6.72
CA GLY A 37 22.11 -11.96 -6.43
C GLY A 37 20.59 -11.91 -6.24
N GLU A 38 20.19 -11.68 -4.99
CA GLU A 38 18.84 -11.34 -4.54
C GLU A 38 18.21 -10.18 -5.35
N GLN A 39 17.64 -10.52 -6.49
CA GLN A 39 16.57 -9.76 -7.14
C GLN A 39 15.29 -10.19 -6.41
N ASN A 40 15.04 -9.59 -5.24
CA ASN A 40 13.74 -9.75 -4.59
C ASN A 40 12.72 -8.94 -5.39
N GLY A 41 12.27 -9.51 -6.50
CA GLY A 41 11.11 -9.08 -7.24
C GLY A 41 9.87 -9.38 -6.41
N SER A 42 9.69 -8.62 -5.31
CA SER A 42 8.37 -8.42 -4.76
C SER A 42 7.54 -7.82 -5.87
N THR A 43 6.56 -8.55 -6.38
CA THR A 43 5.44 -7.96 -7.11
C THR A 43 4.88 -6.89 -6.18
N GLY A 44 5.33 -5.64 -6.36
CA GLY A 44 5.24 -4.64 -5.31
C GLY A 44 3.79 -4.39 -4.91
N ARG A 45 3.57 -4.10 -3.64
CA ARG A 45 2.23 -3.88 -3.09
C ARG A 45 1.73 -2.51 -3.53
N LEU A 46 1.16 -2.49 -4.73
CA LEU A 46 0.62 -1.29 -5.33
C LEU A 46 -0.83 -1.09 -4.86
N ILE A 47 -1.15 0.15 -4.50
CA ILE A 47 -2.50 0.59 -4.18
C ILE A 47 -2.90 1.72 -5.14
N ALA A 48 -4.13 1.67 -5.62
CA ALA A 48 -4.74 2.72 -6.41
C ALA A 48 -5.66 3.56 -5.52
N VAL A 49 -5.43 4.87 -5.51
CA VAL A 49 -6.27 5.88 -4.89
C VAL A 49 -7.03 6.59 -5.99
N GLN A 50 -8.34 6.35 -6.06
CA GLN A 50 -9.23 6.89 -7.07
C GLN A 50 -10.08 8.02 -6.50
N PHE A 51 -10.19 9.11 -7.26
CA PHE A 51 -11.04 10.25 -6.91
C PHE A 51 -11.51 10.97 -8.17
N GLU A 52 -12.81 11.20 -8.27
CA GLU A 52 -13.44 11.75 -9.47
C GLU A 52 -13.04 10.92 -10.72
N GLU A 53 -12.36 11.52 -11.70
CA GLU A 53 -11.84 10.85 -12.90
C GLU A 53 -10.32 10.56 -12.81
N ASN A 54 -9.70 10.85 -11.66
CA ASN A 54 -8.27 10.72 -11.44
C ASN A 54 -7.93 9.43 -10.69
N THR A 55 -6.74 8.90 -10.94
CA THR A 55 -6.18 7.77 -10.21
C THR A 55 -4.71 8.03 -9.93
N VAL A 56 -4.31 7.88 -8.67
CA VAL A 56 -2.90 7.90 -8.24
C VAL A 56 -2.55 6.53 -7.72
N VAL A 57 -1.43 5.98 -8.19
CA VAL A 57 -0.93 4.68 -7.73
C VAL A 57 0.26 4.90 -6.81
N TYR A 58 0.23 4.27 -5.64
CA TYR A 58 1.32 4.25 -4.68
C TYR A 58 1.88 2.86 -4.55
N GLN A 59 3.18 2.75 -4.38
CA GLN A 59 3.82 1.53 -3.90
C GLN A 59 3.97 1.61 -2.39
N LEU A 60 3.47 0.60 -1.69
CA LEU A 60 3.62 0.47 -0.26
C LEU A 60 5.03 -0.03 0.10
N ASN A 61 5.59 0.52 1.18
CA ASN A 61 6.84 0.00 1.77
C ASN A 61 6.58 -1.30 2.55
N ASP A 62 7.62 -1.89 3.12
CA ASP A 62 7.54 -3.16 3.88
C ASP A 62 7.23 -3.00 5.37
N GLY A 63 6.81 -1.81 5.82
CA GLY A 63 6.53 -1.52 7.23
C GLY A 63 5.11 -1.93 7.68
N THR A 64 4.94 -2.16 8.98
CA THR A 64 3.68 -2.63 9.59
C THR A 64 2.48 -1.70 9.35
N ALA A 65 2.71 -0.39 9.22
CA ALA A 65 1.65 0.58 8.94
C ALA A 65 1.14 0.41 7.51
N ALA A 66 2.03 0.12 6.57
CA ALA A 66 1.68 -0.18 5.19
C ALA A 66 0.92 -1.52 5.10
N ASP A 67 1.36 -2.54 5.84
CA ASP A 67 0.66 -3.84 5.96
C ASP A 67 -0.76 -3.66 6.47
N SER A 68 -0.90 -2.90 7.55
CA SER A 68 -2.18 -2.62 8.21
C SER A 68 -3.13 -1.86 7.30
N LEU A 69 -2.62 -0.90 6.52
CA LEU A 69 -3.42 -0.16 5.54
C LEU A 69 -3.86 -1.07 4.40
N PHE A 70 -2.95 -1.89 3.86
CA PHE A 70 -3.23 -2.81 2.77
C PHE A 70 -4.29 -3.85 3.14
N ALA A 71 -4.25 -4.37 4.37
CA ALA A 71 -5.20 -5.35 4.89
C ALA A 71 -6.64 -4.83 4.99
N GLN A 72 -6.84 -3.51 4.97
CA GLN A 72 -8.16 -2.89 5.04
C GLN A 72 -8.79 -2.65 3.66
N LEU A 73 -8.04 -2.88 2.58
CA LEU A 73 -8.50 -2.60 1.21
C LEU A 73 -9.48 -3.67 0.71
N PRO A 74 -10.43 -3.30 -0.18
CA PRO A 74 -10.72 -1.95 -0.62
C PRO A 74 -11.63 -1.20 0.37
N PHE A 75 -11.46 0.11 0.48
CA PHE A 75 -12.40 0.96 1.22
C PHE A 75 -12.60 2.32 0.56
N THR A 76 -13.67 3.00 0.94
CA THR A 76 -14.00 4.35 0.47
C THR A 76 -14.14 5.26 1.68
N VAL A 77 -13.55 6.46 1.59
CA VAL A 77 -13.41 7.38 2.73
C VAL A 77 -13.59 8.83 2.28
N GLU A 78 -14.11 9.67 3.17
CA GLU A 78 -14.11 11.12 2.98
C GLU A 78 -12.72 11.70 3.24
N ILE A 79 -12.33 12.67 2.41
CA ILE A 79 -11.07 13.39 2.49
C ILE A 79 -11.33 14.82 2.93
N GLU A 80 -10.51 15.27 3.86
CA GLU A 80 -10.50 16.62 4.39
C GLU A 80 -9.24 17.36 3.94
N ASP A 81 -9.39 18.64 3.63
CA ASP A 81 -8.25 19.55 3.46
C ASP A 81 -7.73 19.94 4.84
N TYR A 82 -6.44 19.78 5.04
CA TYR A 82 -5.77 20.20 6.27
C TYR A 82 -4.57 21.07 5.93
N SER A 83 -4.39 22.15 6.69
CA SER A 83 -3.32 23.12 6.44
C SER A 83 -3.30 23.62 4.98
N THR A 84 -2.11 23.82 4.40
CA THR A 84 -1.91 24.35 3.03
C THR A 84 -1.32 23.34 2.05
N ASN A 85 -0.96 22.15 2.54
CA ASN A 85 -0.10 21.17 1.87
C ASN A 85 -0.53 19.72 2.15
N GLU A 86 -1.64 19.51 2.86
CA GLU A 86 -2.07 18.22 3.37
C GLU A 86 -3.53 17.91 3.01
N LYS A 87 -3.80 16.65 2.70
CA LYS A 87 -5.15 16.07 2.71
C LYS A 87 -5.14 14.90 3.66
N ILE A 88 -6.16 14.78 4.50
CA ILE A 88 -6.23 13.73 5.53
C ILE A 88 -7.46 12.86 5.35
N PHE A 89 -7.37 11.62 5.83
CA PHE A 89 -8.51 10.73 6.03
C PHE A 89 -8.27 9.78 7.20
N TYR A 90 -9.35 9.21 7.72
CA TYR A 90 -9.29 8.19 8.77
C TYR A 90 -9.46 6.79 8.14
N PRO A 91 -8.48 5.88 8.27
CA PRO A 91 -8.65 4.50 7.86
C PRO A 91 -9.75 3.82 8.71
N PRO A 92 -10.41 2.76 8.19
CA PRO A 92 -11.42 2.00 8.93
C PRO A 92 -10.98 1.54 10.33
N CYS A 93 -9.71 1.17 10.47
CA CYS A 93 -9.06 0.79 11.72
C CYS A 93 -7.70 1.49 11.87
N GLU A 94 -7.26 1.71 13.11
CA GLU A 94 -5.91 2.18 13.43
C GLU A 94 -4.83 1.26 12.81
N LEU A 95 -3.69 1.84 12.45
CA LEU A 95 -2.58 1.12 11.82
C LEU A 95 -1.54 0.72 12.86
N ASP A 96 -0.94 -0.46 12.70
CA ASP A 96 0.18 -0.88 13.54
C ASP A 96 1.47 -0.16 13.11
N THR A 97 2.05 0.64 13.99
CA THR A 97 3.27 1.44 13.73
C THR A 97 4.55 0.79 14.25
N SER A 98 4.46 -0.41 14.85
CA SER A 98 5.55 -1.03 15.63
C SER A 98 6.87 -1.21 14.87
N ASP A 99 6.81 -1.53 13.57
CA ASP A 99 7.99 -1.69 12.69
C ASP A 99 7.79 -0.89 11.40
N SER A 100 7.60 0.43 11.56
CA SER A 100 7.36 1.34 10.45
C SER A 100 8.39 2.48 10.41
N PRO A 101 8.89 2.85 9.23
CA PRO A 101 9.82 3.98 9.11
C PRO A 101 9.10 5.30 9.39
N LEU A 102 9.82 6.26 9.96
CA LEU A 102 9.34 7.63 10.07
C LEU A 102 9.29 8.30 8.69
N ALA A 103 8.30 9.18 8.52
CA ALA A 103 8.12 9.91 7.29
C ALA A 103 9.18 11.01 7.13
N THR A 104 9.88 10.97 6.00
CA THR A 104 10.91 11.96 5.64
C THR A 104 10.35 12.96 4.63
N GLU A 105 10.69 14.23 4.83
CA GLU A 105 10.19 15.38 4.06
C GLU A 105 10.12 15.12 2.54
N GLY A 106 9.00 15.52 1.91
CA GLY A 106 8.84 15.47 0.46
C GLY A 106 7.39 15.42 0.00
N ALA A 107 7.10 16.08 -1.12
CA ALA A 107 5.80 15.94 -1.78
C ALA A 107 5.62 14.51 -2.32
N GLY A 108 4.39 14.01 -2.28
CA GLY A 108 4.03 12.65 -2.67
C GLY A 108 4.15 11.63 -1.53
N THR A 109 4.49 12.05 -0.31
CA THR A 109 4.48 11.14 0.83
C THR A 109 3.05 10.84 1.27
N LEU A 110 2.78 9.55 1.47
CA LEU A 110 1.66 9.03 2.25
C LEU A 110 2.19 8.56 3.62
N ALA A 111 1.60 9.06 4.70
CA ALA A 111 2.04 8.71 6.05
C ALA A 111 0.87 8.64 7.03
N TYR A 112 1.02 7.87 8.10
CA TYR A 112 0.07 7.72 9.19
C TYR A 112 0.51 8.55 10.39
N TYR A 113 -0.36 9.42 10.90
CA TYR A 113 -0.15 10.20 12.10
C TYR A 113 -0.83 9.51 13.29
N GLU A 114 -0.04 8.74 14.04
CA GLU A 114 -0.50 7.90 15.16
C GLU A 114 -1.36 8.64 16.22
N PRO A 115 -1.06 9.89 16.63
CA PRO A 115 -1.78 10.52 17.73
C PRO A 115 -3.26 10.80 17.43
N TRP A 116 -3.61 10.95 16.16
CA TRP A 116 -4.99 11.20 15.71
C TRP A 116 -5.56 10.03 14.92
N GLY A 117 -4.72 9.09 14.50
CA GLY A 117 -5.12 7.93 13.73
C GLY A 117 -5.55 8.28 12.31
N ASP A 118 -5.03 9.36 11.73
CA ASP A 118 -5.28 9.72 10.33
C ASP A 118 -4.11 9.38 9.41
N VAL A 119 -4.41 9.25 8.13
CA VAL A 119 -3.44 9.15 7.05
C VAL A 119 -3.39 10.48 6.30
N VAL A 120 -2.18 10.98 6.07
CA VAL A 120 -1.89 12.26 5.47
C VAL A 120 -1.27 12.08 4.08
N PHE A 121 -1.86 12.71 3.08
CA PHE A 121 -1.28 12.94 1.76
C PHE A 121 -0.57 14.30 1.74
N PHE A 122 0.76 14.29 1.68
CA PHE A 122 1.55 15.50 1.52
C PHE A 122 1.74 15.82 0.04
N TYR A 123 1.28 17.00 -0.41
CA TYR A 123 1.53 17.52 -1.76
C TYR A 123 2.47 18.73 -1.78
N GLY A 124 3.08 19.04 -0.64
CA GLY A 124 4.13 20.04 -0.47
C GLY A 124 5.16 19.58 0.56
N GLY A 125 6.11 20.46 0.89
CA GLY A 125 7.08 20.20 1.97
C GLY A 125 6.40 20.17 3.34
N TYR A 126 6.96 19.39 4.26
CA TYR A 126 6.52 19.28 5.65
C TYR A 126 7.73 18.98 6.54
N ASN A 127 7.59 19.19 7.85
CA ASN A 127 8.67 18.89 8.81
C ASN A 127 8.54 17.46 9.32
N GLU A 128 9.67 16.81 9.57
CA GLU A 128 9.72 15.51 10.22
C GLU A 128 8.99 15.54 11.57
N ASN A 129 8.28 14.47 11.89
CA ASN A 129 7.51 14.33 13.13
C ASN A 129 7.70 12.91 13.66
N PRO A 130 8.05 12.73 14.95
CA PRO A 130 8.32 11.42 15.53
C PRO A 130 7.10 10.49 15.62
N TYR A 131 5.90 11.00 15.31
CA TYR A 131 4.67 10.21 15.29
C TYR A 131 4.07 10.05 13.89
N LEU A 132 4.84 10.39 12.85
CA LEU A 132 4.42 10.32 11.46
C LEU A 132 5.19 9.18 10.77
N TYR A 133 4.47 8.12 10.40
CA TYR A 133 5.04 6.89 9.87
C TYR A 133 4.74 6.76 8.38
N GLN A 134 5.77 6.60 7.55
CA GLN A 134 5.61 6.48 6.11
C GLN A 134 5.02 5.13 5.73
N THR A 135 4.08 5.12 4.79
CA THR A 135 3.44 3.88 4.29
C THR A 135 3.88 3.53 2.86
N VAL A 136 4.53 4.45 2.15
CA VAL A 136 4.92 4.29 0.73
C VAL A 136 6.43 4.21 0.54
N SER A 137 6.86 3.44 -0.45
CA SER A 137 8.23 3.38 -0.96
C SER A 137 8.37 4.36 -2.13
N ARG A 138 9.42 5.20 -2.10
CA ARG A 138 9.72 6.20 -3.14
C ARG A 138 10.12 5.57 -4.46
#